data_AF-A0A9D6LD49-F1
#
_entry.id   AF-A0A9D6LD49-F1
#
_cell.length_a   1.000
_cell.length_b   1.000
_cell.length_c   1.000
_cell.angle_alpha   90.00
_cell.angle_beta   90.00
_cell.angle_gamma   90.00
#
_symmetry.space_group_name_H-M   'P 1'
#
loop_
_entity.id
_entity.type
_entity.pdbx_description
1 polymer ?
#
loop_
_entity_poly.entity_id
_entity_poly.type
_entity_poly.pdbx_seq_one_letter_code
_entity_poly.pdbx_strand_id
1 'polypeptide(L)'
;GCPKDSDGDGVFDGLDKCPGTPKGATVDATGCPKDSDGDGVFDGLDKCEGTPAGATVDATGCPKDSDGDGVFDGIDKCEGTASGATVDATGCPKDSDGDGVFDGLDKCPDTPKDAKVDRDGCPIEIMERETELLDTGMIRLQNVNFETAKADILPESFPVLDVVGQVLTKWPELKLEIGGHTDSRGSAKLNQKLSESRAQSVLTYLLQKFPGLKAEQFTVKGYGEIKPIAPNNTQIGMAKNRRVEFVVLNKDVLKREREKRRLLQK
;
A
#
# COMPACT_ATOMS: atom_id res chain seq x y z
N GLY A 1 -37.32 -25.04 64.21
CA GLY A 1 -36.97 -25.47 62.84
C GLY A 1 -35.73 -24.72 62.42
N CYS A 2 -34.87 -25.30 61.59
CA CYS A 2 -33.80 -24.53 60.97
C CYS A 2 -34.42 -23.38 60.16
N PRO A 3 -33.82 -22.18 60.16
CA PRO A 3 -34.27 -21.10 59.29
C PRO A 3 -34.20 -21.57 57.83
N LYS A 4 -35.17 -21.14 57.02
CA LYS A 4 -35.28 -21.54 55.61
C LYS A 4 -34.36 -20.66 54.78
N ASP A 5 -33.67 -21.27 53.82
CA ASP A 5 -32.86 -20.65 52.78
C ASP A 5 -33.34 -21.29 51.46
N SER A 6 -34.14 -20.55 50.71
CA SER A 6 -34.94 -21.07 49.59
C SER A 6 -34.16 -21.21 48.29
N ASP A 7 -33.19 -20.34 48.03
CA ASP A 7 -32.33 -20.36 46.84
C ASP A 7 -30.93 -20.94 47.11
N GLY A 8 -30.56 -21.10 48.37
CA GLY A 8 -29.37 -21.81 48.80
C GLY A 8 -28.08 -21.00 48.66
N ASP A 9 -28.18 -19.67 48.76
CA ASP A 9 -27.05 -18.75 48.66
C ASP A 9 -26.28 -18.56 49.99
N GLY A 10 -26.79 -19.15 51.08
CA GLY A 10 -26.20 -19.07 52.41
C GLY A 10 -26.78 -17.97 53.30
N VAL A 11 -27.77 -17.20 52.82
CA VAL A 11 -28.50 -16.18 53.56
C VAL A 11 -29.96 -16.61 53.73
N PHE A 12 -30.43 -16.68 54.97
CA PHE A 12 -31.80 -17.15 55.24
C PHE A 12 -32.86 -16.18 54.70
N ASP A 13 -34.01 -16.69 54.26
CA ASP A 13 -35.12 -15.97 53.61
C ASP A 13 -35.57 -14.68 54.36
N GLY A 14 -35.40 -14.63 55.69
CA GLY A 14 -35.78 -13.47 56.51
C GLY A 14 -34.75 -12.33 56.55
N LEU A 15 -33.52 -12.59 56.10
CA LEU A 15 -32.40 -11.64 56.01
C LEU A 15 -32.01 -11.36 54.56
N ASP A 16 -32.39 -12.26 53.64
CA ASP A 16 -32.11 -12.17 52.22
C ASP A 16 -32.95 -11.07 51.54
N LYS A 17 -32.26 -10.20 50.81
CA LYS A 17 -32.83 -9.09 50.03
C LYS A 17 -32.93 -9.39 48.54
N CYS A 18 -32.30 -10.46 48.07
CA CYS A 18 -32.20 -10.84 46.66
C CYS A 18 -32.63 -12.30 46.45
N PRO A 19 -33.91 -12.63 46.72
CA PRO A 19 -34.40 -14.00 46.57
C PRO A 19 -34.30 -14.50 45.13
N GLY A 20 -33.73 -15.69 44.97
CA GLY A 20 -33.48 -16.31 43.67
C GLY A 20 -32.07 -16.08 43.14
N THR A 21 -31.10 -15.82 44.02
CA THR A 21 -29.69 -15.70 43.65
C THR A 21 -29.24 -16.97 42.90
N PRO A 22 -28.61 -16.83 41.72
CA PRO A 22 -28.05 -17.97 41.01
C PRO A 22 -27.09 -18.78 41.86
N LYS A 23 -27.32 -20.09 41.93
CA LYS A 23 -26.48 -21.00 42.69
C LYS A 23 -25.03 -20.94 42.23
N GLY A 24 -24.12 -20.61 43.14
CA GLY A 24 -22.68 -20.47 42.88
C GLY A 24 -22.22 -19.02 42.76
N ALA A 25 -23.13 -18.05 42.67
CA ALA A 25 -22.78 -16.65 42.76
C ALA A 25 -22.30 -16.30 44.19
N THR A 26 -21.34 -15.40 44.26
CA THR A 26 -20.83 -14.83 45.50
C THR A 26 -21.78 -13.72 45.93
N VAL A 27 -22.33 -13.85 47.14
CA VAL A 27 -23.29 -12.91 47.70
C VAL A 27 -22.71 -12.11 48.85
N ASP A 28 -23.24 -10.91 49.06
CA ASP A 28 -22.95 -10.11 50.25
C ASP A 28 -23.70 -10.62 51.49
N ALA A 29 -23.56 -9.92 52.63
CA ALA A 29 -24.22 -10.29 53.87
C ALA A 29 -25.77 -10.22 53.83
N THR A 30 -26.34 -9.75 52.72
CA THR A 30 -27.78 -9.62 52.49
C THR A 30 -28.30 -10.50 51.34
N GLY A 31 -27.50 -11.46 50.87
CA GLY A 31 -27.91 -12.43 49.84
C GLY A 31 -27.84 -11.88 48.42
N CYS A 32 -27.35 -10.64 48.23
CA CYS A 32 -27.31 -10.04 46.91
C CYS A 32 -26.00 -10.38 46.18
N PRO A 33 -26.07 -10.90 44.94
CA PRO A 33 -24.89 -11.21 44.16
C PRO A 33 -24.20 -9.93 43.70
N LYS A 34 -22.87 -10.01 43.59
CA LYS A 34 -22.05 -8.93 43.07
C LYS A 34 -21.53 -9.29 41.68
N ASP A 35 -21.39 -8.29 40.82
CA ASP A 35 -20.70 -8.36 39.53
C ASP A 35 -19.60 -7.29 39.58
N SER A 36 -18.36 -7.71 39.81
CA SER A 36 -17.26 -6.82 40.16
C SER A 36 -16.68 -6.07 38.96
N ASP A 37 -16.70 -6.66 37.77
CA ASP A 37 -16.20 -6.02 36.53
C ASP A 37 -17.32 -5.54 35.60
N GLY A 38 -18.57 -5.91 35.88
CA GLY A 38 -19.75 -5.39 35.21
C GLY A 38 -20.01 -6.04 33.85
N ASP A 39 -19.51 -7.26 33.64
CA ASP A 39 -19.63 -7.99 32.37
C ASP A 39 -20.99 -8.72 32.20
N GLY A 40 -21.81 -8.72 33.25
CA GLY A 40 -23.12 -9.36 33.29
C GLY A 40 -23.12 -10.77 33.87
N VAL A 41 -21.97 -11.29 34.33
CA VAL A 41 -21.82 -12.57 35.02
C VAL A 41 -21.40 -12.31 36.47
N PHE A 42 -22.22 -12.77 37.42
CA PHE A 42 -21.94 -12.53 38.83
C PHE A 42 -20.65 -13.21 39.31
N ASP A 43 -19.94 -12.56 40.23
CA ASP A 43 -18.78 -13.06 40.95
C ASP A 43 -19.02 -14.51 41.42
N GLY A 44 -18.05 -15.41 41.28
CA GLY A 44 -18.17 -16.83 41.64
C GLY A 44 -18.83 -17.73 40.58
N LEU A 45 -19.60 -17.15 39.65
CA LEU A 45 -19.96 -17.78 38.37
C LEU A 45 -19.05 -17.35 37.23
N ASP A 46 -18.50 -16.14 37.34
CA ASP A 46 -17.49 -15.60 36.45
C ASP A 46 -16.15 -16.34 36.61
N LYS A 47 -15.59 -16.77 35.48
CA LYS A 47 -14.29 -17.45 35.39
C LYS A 47 -13.17 -16.52 34.94
N CYS A 48 -13.49 -15.32 34.48
CA CYS A 48 -12.58 -14.38 33.87
C CYS A 48 -12.68 -13.02 34.56
N GLU A 49 -12.25 -12.99 35.82
CA GLU A 49 -12.25 -11.76 36.64
C GLU A 49 -11.54 -10.59 35.93
N GLY A 50 -12.24 -9.46 35.79
CA GLY A 50 -11.68 -8.23 35.22
C GLY A 50 -11.86 -8.11 33.72
N THR A 51 -12.93 -8.67 33.17
CA THR A 51 -13.30 -8.50 31.76
C THR A 51 -13.38 -7.01 31.41
N PRO A 52 -12.71 -6.58 30.31
CA PRO A 52 -12.79 -5.19 29.88
C PRO A 52 -14.21 -4.76 29.52
N ALA A 53 -14.61 -3.57 30.02
CA ALA A 53 -15.93 -3.02 29.75
C ALA A 53 -16.19 -2.88 28.24
N GLY A 54 -17.31 -3.43 27.78
CA GLY A 54 -17.70 -3.46 26.37
C GLY A 54 -17.29 -4.73 25.61
N ALA A 55 -16.46 -5.60 26.21
CA ALA A 55 -16.17 -6.89 25.62
C ALA A 55 -17.42 -7.79 25.63
N THR A 56 -17.57 -8.58 24.58
CA THR A 56 -18.60 -9.61 24.48
C THR A 56 -18.11 -10.85 25.21
N VAL A 57 -18.87 -11.30 26.20
CA VAL A 57 -18.55 -12.46 27.03
C VAL A 57 -19.44 -13.66 26.73
N ASP A 58 -18.90 -14.85 27.00
CA ASP A 58 -19.71 -16.07 27.06
C ASP A 58 -20.48 -16.20 28.38
N ALA A 59 -21.19 -17.31 28.56
CA ALA A 59 -21.99 -17.56 29.76
C ALA A 59 -21.16 -17.71 31.06
N THR A 60 -19.83 -17.66 30.97
CA THR A 60 -18.90 -17.76 32.09
C THR A 60 -18.08 -16.50 32.31
N GLY A 61 -18.47 -15.38 31.70
CA GLY A 61 -17.81 -14.07 31.85
C GLY A 61 -16.52 -13.96 31.03
N CYS A 62 -16.20 -14.96 30.21
CA CYS A 62 -14.93 -14.94 29.48
C CYS A 62 -15.07 -14.24 28.13
N PRO A 63 -14.25 -13.21 27.85
CA PRO A 63 -14.30 -12.51 26.59
C PRO A 63 -13.68 -13.35 25.47
N LYS A 64 -14.14 -13.12 24.25
CA LYS A 64 -13.61 -13.76 23.05
C LYS A 64 -12.89 -12.73 22.18
N ASP A 65 -11.81 -13.16 21.55
CA ASP A 65 -11.11 -12.44 20.49
C ASP A 65 -11.19 -13.31 19.23
N SER A 66 -12.08 -12.94 18.30
CA SER A 66 -12.43 -13.77 17.15
C SER A 66 -11.40 -13.78 16.04
N ASP A 67 -10.65 -12.70 15.85
CA ASP A 67 -9.62 -12.58 14.81
C ASP A 67 -8.17 -12.66 15.35
N GLY A 68 -8.01 -12.62 16.67
CA GLY A 68 -6.74 -12.83 17.35
C GLY A 68 -5.81 -11.64 17.27
N ASP A 69 -6.34 -10.43 17.08
CA ASP A 69 -5.54 -9.20 16.98
C ASP A 69 -5.16 -8.61 18.35
N GLY A 70 -5.70 -9.17 19.43
CA GLY A 70 -5.46 -8.75 20.81
C GLY A 70 -6.52 -7.79 21.37
N VAL A 71 -7.57 -7.48 20.62
CA VAL A 71 -8.72 -6.69 21.05
C VAL A 71 -9.97 -7.56 21.07
N PHE A 72 -10.62 -7.67 22.22
CA PHE A 72 -11.78 -8.55 22.38
C PHE A 72 -12.99 -8.08 21.55
N ASP A 73 -13.77 -9.05 21.08
CA ASP A 73 -15.06 -8.86 20.41
C ASP A 73 -15.93 -7.86 21.22
N GLY A 74 -16.61 -6.94 20.55
CA GLY A 74 -17.43 -5.89 21.19
C GLY A 74 -16.66 -4.61 21.55
N ILE A 75 -15.35 -4.70 21.75
CA ILE A 75 -14.43 -3.54 21.82
C ILE A 75 -13.80 -3.30 20.44
N ASP A 76 -13.48 -4.39 19.75
CA ASP A 76 -12.96 -4.37 18.39
C ASP A 76 -13.97 -3.73 17.41
N LYS A 77 -13.49 -2.73 16.67
CA LYS A 77 -14.24 -2.00 15.64
C LYS A 77 -13.93 -2.48 14.22
N CYS A 78 -12.91 -3.30 14.06
CA CYS A 78 -12.38 -3.77 12.79
C CYS A 78 -12.34 -5.29 12.74
N GLU A 79 -13.52 -5.90 12.84
CA GLU A 79 -13.67 -7.36 12.81
C GLU A 79 -12.93 -8.01 11.62
N GLY A 80 -12.10 -9.00 11.90
CA GLY A 80 -11.39 -9.77 10.88
C GLY A 80 -10.07 -9.14 10.45
N THR A 81 -9.40 -8.41 11.35
CA THR A 81 -8.06 -7.90 11.15
C THR A 81 -7.13 -9.02 10.69
N ALA A 82 -6.37 -8.74 9.62
CA ALA A 82 -5.43 -9.70 9.05
C ALA A 82 -4.34 -10.06 10.08
N SER A 83 -4.09 -11.37 10.25
CA SER A 83 -3.05 -11.84 11.17
C SER A 83 -1.68 -11.22 10.87
N GLY A 84 -1.05 -10.67 11.91
CA GLY A 84 0.23 -9.97 11.82
C GLY A 84 0.12 -8.46 11.59
N ALA A 85 -1.09 -7.93 11.34
CA ALA A 85 -1.30 -6.49 11.36
C ALA A 85 -1.14 -5.95 12.80
N THR A 86 -0.53 -4.78 12.93
CA THR A 86 -0.47 -4.07 14.21
C THR A 86 -1.72 -3.20 14.33
N VAL A 87 -2.48 -3.37 15.40
CA VAL A 87 -3.75 -2.67 15.64
C VAL A 87 -3.63 -1.63 16.75
N ASP A 88 -4.51 -0.64 16.73
CA ASP A 88 -4.69 0.29 17.84
C ASP A 88 -5.58 -0.30 18.94
N ALA A 89 -5.90 0.50 19.97
CA ALA A 89 -6.73 0.06 21.10
C ALA A 89 -8.19 -0.28 20.72
N THR A 90 -8.57 -0.06 19.46
CA THR A 90 -9.90 -0.38 18.93
C THR A 90 -9.89 -1.52 17.92
N GLY A 91 -8.78 -2.27 17.82
CA GLY A 91 -8.63 -3.41 16.90
C GLY A 91 -8.41 -2.98 15.45
N CYS A 92 -8.27 -1.68 15.19
CA CYS A 92 -8.15 -1.19 13.83
C CYS A 92 -6.68 -1.05 13.40
N PRO A 93 -6.27 -1.72 12.30
CA PRO A 93 -4.93 -1.56 11.75
C PRO A 93 -4.83 -0.24 10.98
N LYS A 94 -3.59 0.28 10.90
CA LYS A 94 -3.29 1.49 10.14
C LYS A 94 -2.82 1.12 8.73
N ASP A 95 -3.33 1.86 7.75
CA ASP A 95 -2.86 1.88 6.36
C ASP A 95 -2.45 3.34 6.06
N SER A 96 -1.14 3.61 6.12
CA SER A 96 -0.60 4.96 6.08
C SER A 96 -0.60 5.58 4.69
N ASP A 97 -0.40 4.78 3.63
CA ASP A 97 -0.38 5.27 2.25
C ASP A 97 -1.70 4.99 1.50
N GLY A 98 -2.60 4.21 2.09
CA GLY A 98 -3.95 3.98 1.61
C GLY A 98 -4.01 3.03 0.42
N ASP A 99 -3.02 2.14 0.28
CA ASP A 99 -2.92 1.21 -0.85
C ASP A 99 -3.75 -0.08 -0.66
N GLY A 100 -4.31 -0.27 0.54
CA GLY A 100 -5.11 -1.42 0.92
C GLY A 100 -4.33 -2.54 1.62
N VAL A 101 -3.04 -2.35 1.89
CA VAL A 101 -2.19 -3.23 2.69
C VAL A 101 -1.77 -2.50 3.96
N PHE A 102 -2.09 -3.06 5.12
CA PHE A 102 -1.81 -2.42 6.40
C PHE A 102 -0.30 -2.28 6.66
N ASP A 103 0.11 -1.21 7.37
CA ASP A 103 1.51 -0.85 7.66
C ASP A 103 2.35 -2.02 8.18
N GLY A 104 1.75 -2.93 8.98
CA GLY A 104 2.44 -4.09 9.53
C GLY A 104 2.72 -5.22 8.54
N LEU A 105 2.03 -5.22 7.40
CA LEU A 105 2.12 -6.20 6.31
C LEU A 105 2.72 -5.60 5.03
N ASP A 106 2.71 -4.28 4.92
CA ASP A 106 3.19 -3.54 3.77
C ASP A 106 4.72 -3.47 3.72
N LYS A 107 5.28 -3.87 2.57
CA LYS A 107 6.73 -3.83 2.29
C LYS A 107 7.14 -2.56 1.55
N CYS A 108 6.18 -1.74 1.15
CA CYS A 108 6.32 -0.57 0.30
C CYS A 108 5.53 0.65 0.87
N PRO A 109 5.91 1.20 2.06
CA PRO A 109 5.14 2.17 2.89
C PRO A 109 4.92 3.58 2.32
N ASP A 110 5.10 3.77 1.02
CA ASP A 110 4.94 5.05 0.31
C ASP A 110 4.41 4.81 -1.11
N THR A 111 3.50 3.84 -1.27
CA THR A 111 2.90 3.52 -2.55
C THR A 111 2.16 4.74 -3.12
N PRO A 112 2.32 5.04 -4.42
CA PRO A 112 1.60 6.13 -5.04
C PRO A 112 0.09 5.92 -4.96
N LYS A 113 -0.63 6.98 -4.62
CA LYS A 113 -2.09 6.98 -4.64
C LYS A 113 -2.66 6.42 -5.94
N ASP A 114 -3.68 5.57 -5.82
CA ASP A 114 -4.38 4.90 -6.92
C ASP A 114 -3.52 3.88 -7.71
N ALA A 115 -2.28 3.61 -7.28
CA ALA A 115 -1.47 2.54 -7.86
C ALA A 115 -2.10 1.17 -7.56
N LYS A 116 -1.99 0.25 -8.52
CA LYS A 116 -2.32 -1.15 -8.27
C LYS A 116 -1.16 -1.82 -7.56
N VAL A 117 -1.42 -2.39 -6.39
CA VAL A 117 -0.44 -3.10 -5.58
C VAL A 117 -0.62 -4.61 -5.62
N ASP A 118 0.45 -5.32 -5.31
CA ASP A 118 0.38 -6.74 -5.01
C ASP A 118 -0.01 -6.99 -3.54
N ARG A 119 0.13 -8.23 -3.07
CA ARG A 119 -0.22 -8.59 -1.68
C ARG A 119 0.70 -7.99 -0.62
N ASP A 120 1.85 -7.47 -1.04
CA ASP A 120 2.89 -6.92 -0.18
C ASP A 120 2.86 -5.38 -0.18
N GLY A 121 1.81 -4.76 -0.75
CA GLY A 121 1.68 -3.31 -0.88
C GLY A 121 2.55 -2.73 -2.00
N CYS A 122 3.21 -3.55 -2.81
CA CYS A 122 4.19 -3.02 -3.77
C CYS A 122 3.56 -2.70 -5.13
N PRO A 123 3.86 -1.52 -5.74
CA PRO A 123 3.21 -1.05 -6.96
C PRO A 123 3.62 -1.86 -8.19
N ILE A 124 2.66 -2.57 -8.79
CA ILE A 124 2.86 -3.53 -9.88
C ILE A 124 3.50 -2.87 -11.11
N GLU A 125 2.95 -1.73 -11.56
CA GLU A 125 3.43 -1.07 -12.78
C GLU A 125 4.90 -0.58 -12.62
N ILE A 126 5.27 -0.10 -11.44
CA ILE A 126 6.65 0.32 -11.15
C ILE A 126 7.59 -0.88 -11.18
N MET A 127 7.19 -2.01 -10.57
CA MET A 127 7.99 -3.24 -10.59
C MET A 127 8.17 -3.81 -12.00
N GLU A 128 7.13 -3.75 -12.83
CA GLU A 128 7.20 -4.18 -14.24
C GLU A 128 8.18 -3.31 -15.04
N ARG A 129 8.11 -1.98 -14.89
CA ARG A 129 9.02 -1.03 -15.56
C ARG A 129 10.45 -1.13 -15.06
N GLU A 130 10.63 -1.34 -13.77
CA GLU A 130 11.94 -1.61 -13.18
C GLU A 130 12.55 -2.89 -13.76
N THR A 131 11.76 -3.93 -13.95
CA THR A 131 12.19 -5.18 -14.56
C THR A 131 12.50 -5.00 -16.05
N GLU A 132 11.66 -4.28 -16.80
CA GLU A 132 11.92 -3.89 -18.20
C GLU A 132 13.28 -3.18 -18.33
N LEU A 133 13.52 -2.18 -17.49
CA LEU A 133 14.78 -1.41 -17.48
C LEU A 133 15.99 -2.29 -17.19
N LEU A 134 15.92 -3.13 -16.15
CA LEU A 134 17.06 -3.95 -15.74
C LEU A 134 17.37 -5.08 -16.72
N ASP A 135 16.35 -5.70 -17.31
CA ASP A 135 16.53 -6.83 -18.22
C ASP A 135 16.98 -6.38 -19.61
N THR A 136 16.39 -5.30 -20.12
CA THR A 136 16.63 -4.83 -21.50
C THR A 136 17.63 -3.69 -21.58
N GLY A 137 17.86 -2.97 -20.48
CA GLY A 137 18.61 -1.72 -20.46
C GLY A 137 17.85 -0.54 -21.05
N MET A 138 16.53 -0.65 -21.25
CA MET A 138 15.72 0.44 -21.77
C MET A 138 14.27 0.43 -21.27
N ILE A 139 13.64 1.60 -21.26
CA ILE A 139 12.17 1.75 -21.13
C ILE A 139 11.67 2.49 -22.36
N ARG A 140 10.58 2.01 -22.98
CA ARG A 140 9.93 2.69 -24.11
C ARG A 140 8.53 3.17 -23.74
N LEU A 141 8.28 4.45 -23.92
CA LEU A 141 6.97 5.07 -23.71
C LEU A 141 6.35 5.51 -25.03
N GLN A 142 5.22 4.92 -25.40
CA GLN A 142 4.44 5.30 -26.60
C GLN A 142 3.36 6.34 -26.30
N ASN A 143 3.01 6.55 -25.02
CA ASN A 143 1.88 7.38 -24.60
C ASN A 143 2.32 8.69 -23.92
N VAL A 144 3.50 9.22 -24.29
CA VAL A 144 3.90 10.58 -23.87
C VAL A 144 3.40 11.55 -24.94
N ASN A 145 2.30 12.22 -24.60
CA ASN A 145 1.64 13.18 -25.47
C ASN A 145 2.14 14.60 -25.19
N PHE A 146 2.15 15.39 -26.26
CA PHE A 146 2.58 16.78 -26.24
C PHE A 146 1.57 17.64 -26.97
N GLU A 147 1.51 18.91 -26.61
CA GLU A 147 0.79 19.92 -27.38
C GLU A 147 1.23 19.89 -28.86
N THR A 148 0.27 20.16 -29.74
CA THR A 148 0.50 19.99 -31.19
C THR A 148 1.64 20.89 -31.66
N ALA A 149 2.64 20.27 -32.30
CA ALA A 149 3.88 20.91 -32.76
C ALA A 149 4.72 21.60 -31.66
N LYS A 150 4.46 21.29 -30.37
CA LYS A 150 5.21 21.82 -29.23
C LYS A 150 5.86 20.72 -28.39
N ALA A 151 6.62 21.15 -27.39
CA ALA A 151 7.29 20.29 -26.42
C ALA A 151 6.62 20.30 -25.04
N ASP A 152 5.53 21.03 -24.87
CA ASP A 152 4.71 21.02 -23.65
C ASP A 152 4.05 19.65 -23.48
N ILE A 153 4.29 19.00 -22.33
CA ILE A 153 3.75 17.68 -22.00
C ILE A 153 2.28 17.83 -21.60
N LEU A 154 1.40 16.98 -22.13
CA LEU A 154 -0.02 16.99 -21.77
C LEU A 154 -0.28 16.28 -20.44
N PRO A 155 -1.28 16.71 -19.64
CA PRO A 155 -1.55 16.16 -18.31
C PRO A 155 -1.69 14.64 -18.25
N GLU A 156 -2.31 14.02 -19.26
CA GLU A 156 -2.49 12.57 -19.36
C GLU A 156 -1.18 11.77 -19.44
N SER A 157 -0.05 12.44 -19.69
CA SER A 157 1.27 11.81 -19.78
C SER A 157 2.03 11.80 -18.46
N PHE A 158 1.62 12.61 -17.48
CA PHE A 158 2.30 12.69 -16.19
C PHE A 158 2.27 11.36 -15.41
N PRO A 159 1.16 10.61 -15.35
CA PRO A 159 1.15 9.34 -14.62
C PRO A 159 2.22 8.34 -15.09
N VAL A 160 2.38 8.16 -16.41
CA VAL A 160 3.41 7.25 -16.94
C VAL A 160 4.83 7.78 -16.74
N LEU A 161 5.02 9.10 -16.74
CA LEU A 161 6.31 9.71 -16.42
C LEU A 161 6.64 9.60 -14.94
N ASP A 162 5.63 9.64 -14.06
CA ASP A 162 5.80 9.47 -12.61
C ASP A 162 6.25 8.05 -12.27
N VAL A 163 5.66 7.04 -12.92
CA VAL A 163 6.13 5.65 -12.82
C VAL A 163 7.60 5.53 -13.22
N VAL A 164 7.98 6.11 -14.36
CA VAL A 164 9.39 6.08 -14.80
C VAL A 164 10.30 6.82 -13.82
N GLY A 165 9.89 8.00 -13.34
CA GLY A 165 10.67 8.74 -12.35
C GLY A 165 10.95 7.94 -11.08
N GLN A 166 9.95 7.24 -10.55
CA GLN A 166 10.08 6.36 -9.38
C GLN A 166 10.98 5.15 -9.65
N VAL A 167 10.97 4.59 -10.85
CA VAL A 167 11.95 3.55 -11.22
C VAL A 167 13.36 4.12 -11.21
N LEU A 168 13.56 5.30 -11.81
CA LEU A 168 14.89 5.90 -11.96
C LEU A 168 15.51 6.32 -10.62
N THR A 169 14.71 6.73 -9.63
CA THR A 169 15.22 7.10 -8.30
C THR A 169 15.83 5.92 -7.54
N LYS A 170 15.38 4.68 -7.82
CA LYS A 170 15.95 3.45 -7.23
C LYS A 170 17.37 3.14 -7.73
N TRP A 171 17.77 3.69 -8.88
CA TRP A 171 19.01 3.34 -9.56
C TRP A 171 19.92 4.56 -9.81
N PRO A 172 20.39 5.24 -8.74
CA PRO A 172 21.11 6.52 -8.85
C PRO A 172 22.47 6.42 -9.56
N GLU A 173 23.04 5.22 -9.72
CA GLU A 173 24.30 5.01 -10.43
C GLU A 173 24.12 4.82 -11.95
N LEU A 174 22.90 4.60 -12.44
CA LEU A 174 22.66 4.46 -13.87
C LEU A 174 22.78 5.81 -14.57
N LYS A 175 23.41 5.77 -15.75
CA LYS A 175 23.44 6.88 -16.71
C LYS A 175 22.52 6.54 -17.87
N LEU A 176 21.60 7.44 -18.21
CA LEU A 176 20.58 7.20 -19.23
C LEU A 176 20.59 8.26 -20.33
N GLU A 177 20.32 7.84 -21.56
CA GLU A 177 19.92 8.72 -22.65
C GLU A 177 18.38 8.77 -22.74
N ILE A 178 17.81 9.96 -22.77
CA ILE A 178 16.40 10.22 -23.07
C ILE A 178 16.30 10.57 -24.56
N GLY A 179 15.80 9.61 -25.34
CA GLY A 179 15.62 9.70 -26.78
C GLY A 179 14.21 10.13 -27.16
N GLY A 180 14.09 11.24 -27.89
CA GLY A 180 12.81 11.67 -28.47
C GLY A 180 12.68 11.21 -29.93
N HIS A 181 11.48 10.78 -30.33
CA HIS A 181 11.20 10.34 -31.70
C HIS A 181 9.90 10.96 -32.25
N THR A 182 9.85 11.22 -33.55
CA THR A 182 8.67 11.69 -34.27
C THR A 182 8.22 10.66 -35.31
N ASP A 183 7.00 10.84 -35.82
CA ASP A 183 6.62 10.27 -37.11
C ASP A 183 7.22 11.09 -38.27
N SER A 184 6.97 10.66 -39.51
CA SER A 184 7.54 11.28 -40.71
C SER A 184 6.77 12.50 -41.24
N ARG A 185 5.82 13.06 -40.46
CA ARG A 185 5.09 14.26 -40.89
C ARG A 185 5.89 15.50 -40.55
N GLY A 186 5.95 16.45 -41.48
CA GLY A 186 6.77 17.66 -41.35
C GLY A 186 8.17 17.48 -41.92
N SER A 187 9.00 18.53 -41.84
CA SER A 187 10.37 18.46 -42.36
C SER A 187 11.29 17.76 -41.37
N ALA A 188 12.26 16.99 -41.87
CA ALA A 188 13.26 16.31 -41.05
C ALA A 188 13.99 17.26 -40.07
N LYS A 189 14.30 18.49 -40.51
CA LYS A 189 14.94 19.51 -39.65
C LYS A 189 14.05 19.95 -38.48
N LEU A 190 12.74 20.10 -38.71
CA LEU A 190 11.78 20.43 -37.66
C LEU A 190 11.59 19.23 -36.71
N ASN A 191 11.44 18.03 -37.26
CA ASN A 191 11.28 16.80 -36.50
C ASN A 191 12.48 16.52 -35.59
N GLN A 192 13.69 16.75 -36.07
CA GLN A 192 14.91 16.66 -35.27
C GLN A 192 14.85 17.58 -34.05
N LYS A 193 14.65 18.90 -34.28
CA LYS A 193 14.57 19.88 -33.18
C LYS A 193 13.43 19.57 -32.20
N LEU A 194 12.25 19.26 -32.72
CA LEU A 194 11.06 18.98 -31.91
C LEU A 194 11.28 17.76 -31.02
N SER A 195 11.85 16.68 -31.56
CA SER A 195 12.12 15.47 -30.79
C SER A 195 13.10 15.72 -29.62
N GLU A 196 14.12 16.55 -29.84
CA GLU A 196 15.10 16.91 -28.81
C GLU A 196 14.47 17.79 -27.72
N SER A 197 13.70 18.81 -28.11
CA SER A 197 12.98 19.66 -27.15
C SER A 197 11.97 18.87 -26.30
N ARG A 198 11.31 17.87 -26.88
CA ARG A 198 10.39 16.98 -26.16
C ARG A 198 11.12 16.11 -25.14
N ALA A 199 12.23 15.48 -25.54
CA ALA A 199 13.06 14.71 -24.62
C ALA A 199 13.64 15.59 -23.50
N GLN A 200 14.02 16.84 -23.80
CA GLN A 200 14.43 17.81 -22.80
C GLN A 200 13.30 18.20 -21.83
N SER A 201 12.07 18.32 -22.32
CA SER A 201 10.90 18.62 -21.47
C SER A 201 10.61 17.47 -20.52
N VAL A 202 10.76 16.23 -20.98
CA VAL A 202 10.67 15.03 -20.14
C VAL A 202 11.75 15.03 -19.06
N LEU A 203 13.01 15.31 -19.40
CA LEU A 203 14.08 15.42 -18.41
C LEU A 203 13.78 16.50 -17.37
N THR A 204 13.31 17.66 -17.83
CA THR A 204 12.98 18.80 -16.96
C THR A 204 11.88 18.43 -15.98
N TYR A 205 10.82 17.77 -16.45
CA TYR A 205 9.74 17.26 -15.61
C TYR A 205 10.27 16.31 -14.53
N LEU A 206 11.08 15.32 -14.93
CA LEU A 206 11.63 14.31 -14.02
C LEU A 206 12.51 14.94 -12.93
N LEU A 207 13.43 15.84 -13.29
CA LEU A 207 14.31 16.50 -12.32
C LEU A 207 13.53 17.43 -11.36
N GLN A 208 12.45 18.06 -11.84
CA GLN A 208 11.61 18.91 -10.99
C GLN A 208 10.77 18.08 -10.01
N LYS A 209 10.23 16.95 -10.47
CA LYS A 209 9.31 16.12 -9.69
C LYS A 209 10.03 15.19 -8.71
N PHE A 210 11.23 14.71 -9.05
CA PHE A 210 11.97 13.69 -8.30
C PHE A 210 13.33 14.22 -7.82
N PRO A 211 13.43 14.70 -6.57
CA PRO A 211 14.65 15.33 -6.02
C PRO A 211 15.87 14.41 -5.97
N GLY A 212 15.66 13.09 -6.00
CA GLY A 212 16.74 12.10 -6.02
C GLY A 212 17.46 11.99 -7.36
N LEU A 213 16.85 12.50 -8.45
CA LEU A 213 17.44 12.47 -9.78
C LEU A 213 18.39 13.65 -9.98
N LYS A 214 19.57 13.37 -10.54
CA LYS A 214 20.61 14.35 -10.82
C LYS A 214 20.81 14.51 -12.31
N ALA A 215 20.96 15.76 -12.78
CA ALA A 215 21.08 16.07 -14.19
C ALA A 215 22.23 15.31 -14.88
N GLU A 216 23.33 15.05 -14.16
CA GLU A 216 24.53 14.36 -14.68
C GLU A 216 24.30 12.88 -14.97
N GLN A 217 23.19 12.30 -14.49
CA GLN A 217 22.77 10.95 -14.85
C GLN A 217 22.17 10.89 -16.26
N PHE A 218 21.81 12.02 -16.85
CA PHE A 218 21.02 12.04 -18.07
C PHE A 218 21.74 12.72 -19.24
N THR A 219 21.55 12.17 -20.42
CA THR A 219 21.77 12.85 -21.70
C THR A 219 20.46 12.91 -22.47
N VAL A 220 20.26 13.96 -23.26
CA VAL A 220 19.07 14.13 -24.09
C VAL A 220 19.47 14.01 -25.55
N LYS A 221 18.64 13.35 -26.36
CA LYS A 221 18.87 13.25 -27.80
C LYS A 221 17.56 13.25 -28.59
N GLY A 222 17.50 14.12 -29.59
CA GLY A 222 16.47 14.03 -30.63
C GLY A 222 16.88 13.05 -31.72
N TYR A 223 15.96 12.21 -32.16
CA TYR A 223 16.14 11.33 -33.32
C TYR A 223 15.21 11.67 -34.48
N GLY A 224 14.30 12.65 -34.32
CA GLY A 224 13.27 12.94 -35.32
C GLY A 224 12.61 11.65 -35.83
N GLU A 225 12.55 11.51 -37.15
CA GLU A 225 11.96 10.35 -37.84
C GLU A 225 12.98 9.26 -38.25
N ILE A 226 14.28 9.42 -37.95
CA ILE A 226 15.34 8.59 -38.54
C ILE A 226 15.50 7.19 -37.90
N LYS A 227 14.80 6.94 -36.77
CA LYS A 227 14.77 5.63 -36.09
C LYS A 227 13.33 5.14 -35.91
N PRO A 228 12.61 4.79 -36.99
CA PRO A 228 11.25 4.27 -36.89
C PRO A 228 11.26 2.83 -36.35
N ILE A 229 10.26 2.49 -35.55
CA ILE A 229 10.00 1.12 -35.06
C ILE A 229 8.77 0.49 -35.74
N ALA A 230 8.06 1.27 -36.56
CA ALA A 230 6.96 0.81 -37.39
C ALA A 230 6.90 1.62 -38.70
N PRO A 231 6.23 1.09 -39.74
CA PRO A 231 6.04 1.82 -40.99
C PRO A 231 5.32 3.17 -40.80
N ASN A 232 5.84 4.25 -41.37
CA ASN A 232 5.23 5.60 -41.30
C ASN A 232 4.03 5.80 -42.25
N ASN A 233 3.66 4.78 -43.02
CA ASN A 233 2.54 4.84 -43.97
C ASN A 233 1.18 4.50 -43.34
N THR A 234 1.12 4.24 -42.03
CA THR A 234 -0.13 3.96 -41.31
C THR A 234 -0.25 4.85 -40.06
N GLN A 235 -1.48 5.18 -39.67
CA GLN A 235 -1.73 5.96 -38.44
C GLN A 235 -1.20 5.25 -37.19
N ILE A 236 -1.36 3.93 -37.12
CA ILE A 236 -0.86 3.09 -36.03
C ILE A 236 0.67 3.09 -35.99
N GLY A 237 1.34 2.94 -37.14
CA GLY A 237 2.80 2.94 -37.22
C GLY A 237 3.39 4.31 -36.89
N MET A 238 2.78 5.40 -37.37
CA MET A 238 3.13 6.76 -36.97
C MET A 238 2.97 6.96 -35.45
N ALA A 239 1.89 6.45 -34.86
CA ALA A 239 1.69 6.51 -33.41
C ALA A 239 2.79 5.78 -32.64
N LYS A 240 3.21 4.59 -33.08
CA LYS A 240 4.34 3.87 -32.48
C LYS A 240 5.67 4.61 -32.62
N ASN A 241 5.87 5.35 -33.72
CA ASN A 241 7.10 6.10 -33.94
C ASN A 241 7.20 7.36 -33.08
N ARG A 242 6.08 7.99 -32.74
CA ARG A 242 6.01 9.07 -31.73
C ARG A 242 6.19 8.46 -30.34
N ARG A 243 7.40 8.52 -29.80
CA ARG A 243 7.74 7.87 -28.53
C ARG A 243 8.91 8.56 -27.84
N VAL A 244 9.06 8.23 -26.57
CA VAL A 244 10.23 8.56 -25.75
C VAL A 244 10.88 7.26 -25.29
N GLU A 245 12.20 7.18 -25.39
CA GLU A 245 12.98 6.03 -24.93
C GLU A 245 13.96 6.48 -23.84
N PHE A 246 14.11 5.67 -22.79
CA PHE A 246 15.15 5.81 -21.79
C PHE A 246 16.11 4.65 -22.00
N VAL A 247 17.39 4.93 -22.29
CA VAL A 247 18.37 3.90 -22.63
C VAL A 247 19.56 3.99 -21.70
N VAL A 248 19.90 2.90 -21.02
CA VAL A 248 21.05 2.84 -20.12
C VAL A 248 22.35 2.86 -20.92
N LEU A 249 23.22 3.82 -20.62
CA LEU A 249 24.50 4.04 -21.29
C LEU A 249 25.64 3.25 -20.65
N ASN A 250 25.66 3.12 -19.33
CA ASN A 250 26.71 2.45 -18.56
C ASN A 250 26.37 0.98 -18.27
N LYS A 251 26.44 0.14 -19.31
CA LYS A 251 26.04 -1.28 -19.25
C LYS A 251 26.76 -2.12 -18.19
N ASP A 252 27.98 -1.76 -17.81
CA ASP A 252 28.70 -2.46 -16.74
C ASP A 252 28.03 -2.26 -15.37
N VAL A 253 27.54 -1.05 -15.10
CA VAL A 253 26.79 -0.75 -13.86
C VAL A 253 25.45 -1.49 -13.86
N LEU A 254 24.72 -1.44 -14.98
CA LEU A 254 23.48 -2.18 -15.16
C LEU A 254 23.65 -3.68 -14.86
N LYS A 255 24.72 -4.28 -15.37
CA LYS A 255 25.02 -5.70 -15.13
C LYS A 255 25.23 -5.99 -13.65
N ARG A 256 25.94 -5.13 -12.91
CA ARG A 256 26.16 -5.28 -11.46
C ARG A 256 24.86 -5.13 -10.68
N GLU A 257 24.05 -4.12 -10.98
CA GLU A 257 22.77 -3.89 -10.28
C GLU A 257 21.79 -5.04 -10.51
N ARG A 258 21.71 -5.56 -11.75
CA ARG A 258 20.89 -6.73 -12.05
C ARG A 258 21.34 -7.97 -11.27
N GLU A 259 22.65 -8.19 -11.16
CA GLU A 259 23.19 -9.31 -10.38
C GLU A 259 22.90 -9.16 -8.88
N LYS A 260 23.07 -7.95 -8.33
CA LYS A 260 22.74 -7.63 -6.95
C LYS A 260 21.26 -7.89 -6.64
N ARG A 261 20.34 -7.43 -7.49
CA ARG A 261 18.90 -7.70 -7.34
C ARG A 261 18.60 -9.20 -7.34
N ARG A 262 19.21 -9.97 -8.25
CA ARG A 262 19.02 -11.43 -8.31
C ARG A 262 19.48 -12.14 -7.03
N LEU A 263 20.51 -11.62 -6.36
CA LEU A 263 21.00 -12.19 -5.10
C LEU A 263 20.10 -11.84 -3.91
N LEU A 264 19.49 -10.66 -3.90
CA LEU A 264 18.56 -10.22 -2.84
C LEU A 264 17.18 -10.88 -2.92
N GLN A 265 16.82 -11.43 -4.08
CA GLN A 265 15.55 -12.15 -4.31
C GLN A 265 15.63 -13.66 -4.01
N LYS A 266 16.77 -14.16 -3.53
CA LYS A 266 16.97 -15.55 -3.09
C LYS A 266 16.92 -15.67 -1.59
#